data_AF-A0AAV3R794-F1
#
_entry.id   AF-A0AAV3R794-F1
#
_cell.length_a   1.000
_cell.length_b   1.000
_cell.length_c   1.000
_cell.angle_alpha   90.00
_cell.angle_beta   90.00
_cell.angle_gamma   90.00
#
_symmetry.space_group_name_H-M   'P 1'
#
loop_
_entity.id
_entity.type
_entity.pdbx_description
1 polymer ?
#
loop_
_entity_poly.entity_id
_entity_poly.type
_entity_poly.pdbx_seq_one_letter_code
_entity_poly.pdbx_strand_id
1 'polypeptide(L)'
;MNRIIFKGIKKNLLQSGKCGGSWVEELLTVLWSLRSSPNQATGEVPFSLVYGTEVRNRQFLVGELVLRLFSASHPKEQSKLSPKWEEPYRIRRILGPYASKLCKYYV
;
A
#
# COMPACT_ATOMS: atom_id res chain seq x y z
N MET A 1 -18.13 6.37 -15.40
CA MET A 1 -17.33 6.10 -14.17
C MET A 1 -18.14 5.85 -12.91
N ASN A 2 -19.16 6.65 -12.55
CA ASN A 2 -19.80 6.59 -11.22
C ASN A 2 -20.45 5.24 -10.84
N ARG A 3 -20.87 4.43 -11.82
CA ARG A 3 -21.46 3.09 -11.57
C ARG A 3 -20.45 2.05 -11.10
N ILE A 4 -19.19 2.10 -11.54
CA ILE A 4 -18.16 1.13 -11.12
C ILE A 4 -17.74 1.42 -9.67
N ILE A 5 -17.58 2.70 -9.36
CA ILE A 5 -17.29 3.21 -8.02
C ILE A 5 -18.40 2.78 -7.06
N PHE A 6 -19.67 3.03 -7.41
CA PHE A 6 -20.81 2.65 -6.60
C PHE A 6 -20.93 1.12 -6.46
N LYS A 7 -20.65 0.35 -7.52
CA LYS A 7 -20.64 -1.12 -7.47
C LYS A 7 -19.56 -1.68 -6.55
N GLY A 8 -18.33 -1.15 -6.60
CA GLY A 8 -17.23 -1.57 -5.74
C GLY A 8 -17.50 -1.26 -4.27
N ILE A 9 -17.95 -0.03 -3.98
CA ILE A 9 -18.32 0.39 -2.62
C ILE A 9 -19.50 -0.44 -2.10
N LYS A 10 -20.55 -0.63 -2.90
CA LYS A 10 -21.73 -1.41 -2.51
C LYS A 10 -21.40 -2.88 -2.25
N LYS A 11 -20.54 -3.49 -3.07
CA LYS A 11 -20.10 -4.88 -2.88
C LYS A 11 -19.31 -5.01 -1.57
N ASN A 12 -18.35 -4.12 -1.30
CA ASN A 12 -17.53 -4.24 -0.09
C ASN A 12 -18.29 -3.87 1.20
N LEU A 13 -19.17 -2.88 1.18
CA LEU A 13 -19.97 -2.51 2.37
C LEU A 13 -21.06 -3.53 2.71
N LEU A 14 -21.76 -4.09 1.71
CA LEU A 14 -22.88 -5.00 1.95
C LEU A 14 -22.45 -6.45 2.20
N GLN A 15 -21.29 -6.87 1.69
CA GLN A 15 -20.80 -8.26 1.79
C GLN A 15 -19.82 -8.47 2.95
N SER A 16 -19.24 -7.39 3.52
CA SER A 16 -18.22 -7.47 4.57
C SER A 16 -18.77 -7.87 5.95
N GLY A 17 -20.06 -7.66 6.25
CA GLY A 17 -20.65 -8.04 7.53
C GLY A 17 -19.99 -7.38 8.77
N LYS A 18 -19.03 -6.48 8.59
CA LYS A 18 -18.26 -5.84 9.66
C LYS A 18 -18.93 -4.54 10.12
N CYS A 19 -19.47 -4.60 11.32
CA CYS A 19 -19.95 -3.43 12.06
C CYS A 19 -18.77 -2.58 12.55
N GLY A 20 -18.76 -1.29 12.18
CA GLY A 20 -17.95 -0.25 12.82
C GLY A 20 -16.45 -0.22 12.46
N GLY A 21 -16.06 0.68 11.57
CA GLY A 21 -14.66 1.14 11.42
C GLY A 21 -13.90 0.67 10.18
N SER A 22 -14.24 -0.48 9.59
CA SER A 22 -13.51 -1.04 8.43
C SER A 22 -13.72 -0.29 7.11
N TRP A 23 -14.69 0.63 7.03
CA TRP A 23 -15.05 1.32 5.79
C TRP A 23 -13.94 2.25 5.28
N VAL A 24 -13.12 2.81 6.17
CA VAL A 24 -12.02 3.72 5.80
C VAL A 24 -10.92 2.96 5.07
N GLU A 25 -10.51 1.81 5.57
CA GLU A 25 -9.50 0.94 4.94
C GLU A 25 -9.98 0.41 3.58
N GLU A 26 -11.26 0.01 3.52
CA GLU A 26 -11.90 -0.45 2.29
C GLU A 26 -12.03 0.69 1.26
N LEU A 27 -12.39 1.89 1.71
CA LEU A 27 -12.47 3.07 0.84
C LEU A 27 -11.10 3.44 0.28
N LEU A 28 -10.06 3.47 1.12
CA LEU A 28 -8.69 3.72 0.66
C LEU A 28 -8.27 2.66 -0.37
N THR A 29 -8.61 1.39 -0.15
CA THR A 29 -8.29 0.30 -1.07
C THR A 29 -8.97 0.49 -2.43
N VAL A 30 -10.27 0.81 -2.44
CA VAL A 30 -11.03 1.06 -3.66
C VAL A 30 -10.49 2.28 -4.41
N LEU A 31 -10.23 3.39 -3.71
CA LEU A 31 -9.65 4.60 -4.31
C LEU A 31 -8.26 4.34 -4.90
N TRP A 32 -7.43 3.54 -4.23
CA TRP A 32 -6.11 3.19 -4.72
C TRP A 32 -6.16 2.34 -5.98
N SER A 33 -7.08 1.36 -6.02
CA SER A 33 -7.30 0.53 -7.22
C SER A 33 -7.74 1.37 -8.43
N LEU A 34 -8.67 2.31 -8.24
CA LEU A 34 -9.15 3.21 -9.29
C LEU A 34 -8.08 4.18 -9.79
N ARG A 35 -7.19 4.61 -8.90
CA ARG A 35 -6.11 5.54 -9.24
C ARG A 35 -4.96 4.85 -9.97
N SER A 36 -4.67 3.59 -9.64
CA SER A 36 -3.53 2.83 -10.19
C SER A 36 -3.88 1.83 -11.31
N SER A 37 -5.16 1.56 -11.56
CA SER A 37 -5.61 0.71 -12.67
C SER A 37 -5.85 1.52 -13.94
N PRO A 38 -5.53 0.98 -15.13
CA PRO A 38 -5.93 1.59 -16.39
C PRO A 38 -7.45 1.58 -16.51
N ASN A 39 -8.02 2.69 -16.95
CA ASN A 39 -9.44 2.78 -17.27
C ASN A 39 -9.72 1.99 -18.56
N GLN A 40 -10.67 1.05 -18.51
CA GLN A 40 -11.05 0.21 -19.66
C GLN A 40 -11.44 1.01 -20.91
N ALA A 41 -12.02 2.20 -20.76
CA ALA A 41 -12.48 3.00 -21.90
C ALA A 41 -11.37 3.82 -22.58
N THR A 42 -10.32 4.19 -21.85
CA THR A 42 -9.26 5.09 -22.35
C THR A 42 -7.88 4.44 -22.35
N GLY A 43 -7.69 3.28 -21.70
CA GLY A 43 -6.37 2.69 -21.42
C GLY A 43 -5.55 3.45 -20.38
N GLU A 44 -5.85 4.73 -20.17
CA GLU A 44 -5.11 5.62 -19.29
C GLU A 44 -5.26 5.30 -17.80
N VAL A 45 -4.16 5.42 -17.07
CA VAL A 45 -4.13 5.35 -15.60
C VAL A 45 -4.28 6.77 -15.03
N PRO A 46 -5.33 7.06 -14.24
CA PRO A 46 -5.55 8.41 -13.70
C PRO A 46 -4.36 8.98 -12.91
N PHE A 47 -3.62 8.12 -12.19
CA PHE A 47 -2.37 8.55 -11.53
C PHE A 47 -1.34 9.07 -12.55
N SER A 48 -1.14 8.36 -13.66
CA SER A 48 -0.18 8.74 -14.69
C SER A 48 -0.56 10.07 -15.35
N LEU A 49 -1.86 10.30 -15.58
CA LEU A 49 -2.35 11.57 -16.14
C LEU A 49 -2.07 12.79 -15.26
N VAL A 50 -2.08 12.63 -13.93
CA VAL A 50 -1.86 13.75 -12.99
C VAL A 50 -0.38 13.97 -12.69
N TYR A 51 0.40 12.88 -12.57
CA TYR A 51 1.79 12.94 -12.10
C TYR A 51 2.83 12.67 -13.19
N GLY A 52 2.40 12.39 -14.44
CA GLY A 52 3.27 12.09 -15.57
C GLY A 52 4.07 10.78 -15.43
N THR A 53 3.77 9.95 -14.43
CA THR A 53 4.51 8.73 -14.12
C THR A 53 3.56 7.62 -13.68
N GLU A 54 3.88 6.39 -14.07
CA GLU A 54 3.10 5.22 -13.68
C GLU A 54 3.50 4.69 -12.30
N VAL A 55 2.51 4.20 -11.55
CA VAL A 55 2.75 3.47 -10.31
C VAL A 55 3.31 2.09 -10.69
N ARG A 56 4.62 1.92 -10.57
CA ARG A 56 5.29 0.64 -10.81
C ARG A 56 5.28 -0.21 -9.55
N ASN A 57 4.71 -1.41 -9.65
CA ASN A 57 4.87 -2.41 -8.60
C ASN A 57 6.34 -2.86 -8.60
N ARG A 58 7.10 -2.42 -7.59
CA ARG A 58 8.52 -2.78 -7.47
C ARG A 58 8.62 -4.20 -6.92
N GLN A 59 9.25 -5.09 -7.69
CA GLN A 59 9.70 -6.37 -7.16
C GLN A 59 10.96 -6.14 -6.34
N PHE A 60 10.97 -6.67 -5.12
CA PHE A 60 12.12 -6.58 -4.23
C PHE A 60 13.00 -7.82 -4.36
N LEU A 61 14.32 -7.65 -4.32
CA LEU A 61 15.29 -8.74 -4.37
C LEU A 61 15.93 -9.00 -3.00
N VAL A 62 16.32 -10.25 -2.77
CA VAL A 62 17.10 -10.61 -1.58
C VAL A 62 18.43 -9.84 -1.63
N GLY A 63 18.71 -9.11 -0.56
CA GLY A 63 19.90 -8.31 -0.41
C GLY A 63 19.71 -6.82 -0.68
N GLU A 64 18.56 -6.37 -1.23
CA GLU A 64 18.25 -4.95 -1.39
C GLU A 64 17.98 -4.25 -0.06
N LEU A 65 18.29 -2.96 -0.02
CA LEU A 65 18.01 -2.08 1.11
C LEU A 65 16.60 -1.46 0.96
N VAL A 66 15.83 -1.54 2.03
CA VAL A 66 14.47 -0.99 2.14
C VAL A 66 14.30 -0.24 3.45
N LEU A 67 13.47 0.80 3.42
CA LEU A 67 13.09 1.54 4.63
C LEU A 67 11.89 0.86 5.28
N ARG A 68 11.89 0.78 6.61
CA ARG A 68 10.79 0.22 7.39
C ARG A 68 10.07 1.34 8.14
N LEU A 69 8.76 1.22 8.30
CA LEU A 69 7.99 2.17 9.11
C LEU A 69 8.36 2.02 10.60
N PHE A 70 8.65 3.12 11.30
CA PHE A 70 9.13 3.07 12.70
C PHE A 70 8.15 2.36 13.64
N SER A 71 6.84 2.59 13.45
CA SER A 71 5.78 1.94 14.23
C SER A 71 5.70 0.42 14.03
N ALA A 72 6.24 -0.11 12.93
CA ALA A 72 6.29 -1.55 12.69
C ALA A 72 7.39 -2.25 13.49
N SER A 73 8.35 -1.50 14.04
CA SER A 73 9.44 -2.02 14.88
C SER A 73 9.25 -1.64 16.35
N HIS A 74 8.85 -0.38 16.61
CA HIS A 74 8.64 0.16 17.96
C HIS A 74 7.19 0.64 18.12
N PRO A 75 6.21 -0.29 18.18
CA PRO A 75 4.79 0.07 18.23
C PRO A 75 4.42 0.88 19.48
N LYS A 76 5.23 0.85 20.54
CA LYS A 76 4.97 1.52 21.83
C LYS A 76 5.67 2.88 21.99
N GLU A 77 6.62 3.22 21.12
CA GLU A 77 7.48 4.43 21.25
C GLU A 77 7.16 5.48 20.19
N GLN A 78 5.98 5.38 19.55
CA GLN A 78 5.56 6.32 18.54
C GLN A 78 5.14 7.65 19.19
N SER A 79 6.09 8.56 19.30
CA SER A 79 5.82 9.97 19.60
C SER A 79 5.62 10.76 18.30
N LYS A 80 4.99 11.93 18.37
CA LYS A 80 4.85 12.84 17.21
C LYS A 80 6.20 13.28 16.62
N LEU A 81 7.27 13.18 17.41
CA LEU A 81 8.64 13.55 17.03
C LEU A 81 9.46 12.36 16.53
N SER A 82 8.94 11.14 16.64
CA SER A 82 9.62 9.95 16.15
C SER A 82 9.65 9.97 14.61
N PRO A 83 10.78 9.61 13.97
CA PRO A 83 10.87 9.57 12.52
C PRO A 83 9.86 8.57 11.95
N LYS A 84 9.27 8.90 10.79
CA LYS A 84 8.26 8.03 10.16
C LYS A 84 8.86 6.73 9.64
N TRP A 85 10.10 6.79 9.16
CA TRP A 85 10.86 5.67 8.61
C TRP A 85 12.08 5.40 9.49
N GLU A 86 12.35 4.14 9.78
CA GLU A 86 13.54 3.66 10.47
C GLU A 86 14.67 3.42 9.46
N GLU A 87 15.90 3.37 9.96
CA GLU A 87 17.16 3.17 9.22
C GLU A 87 17.13 1.97 8.24
N PRO A 88 18.07 1.91 7.27
CA PRO A 88 18.03 0.91 6.20
C PRO A 88 18.00 -0.54 6.70
N TYR A 89 17.01 -1.30 6.23
CA TYR A 89 16.93 -2.74 6.43
C TYR A 89 17.34 -3.47 5.16
N ARG A 90 18.00 -4.62 5.30
CA ARG A 90 18.28 -5.51 4.18
C ARG A 90 17.23 -6.60 4.08
N ILE A 91 16.74 -6.88 2.88
CA ILE A 91 15.85 -8.02 2.65
C ILE A 91 16.67 -9.31 2.76
N ARG A 92 16.40 -10.11 3.79
CA ARG A 92 17.07 -11.39 4.01
C ARG A 92 16.42 -12.51 3.21
N ARG A 93 15.09 -12.50 3.11
CA ARG A 93 14.34 -13.56 2.42
C ARG A 93 13.00 -13.01 1.94
N ILE A 94 12.61 -13.38 0.72
CA ILE A 94 11.26 -13.15 0.21
C ILE A 94 10.42 -14.36 0.62
N LEU A 95 9.30 -14.10 1.30
CA LEU A 95 8.33 -15.13 1.71
C LEU A 95 7.16 -15.23 0.72
N GLY A 96 6.88 -14.15 -0.01
CA GLY A 96 5.88 -14.08 -1.08
C GLY A 96 5.83 -12.68 -1.70
N PRO A 97 4.91 -12.44 -2.66
CA PRO A 97 4.82 -11.15 -3.39
C PRO A 97 4.63 -9.93 -2.49
N TYR A 98 4.05 -10.13 -1.30
CA TYR A 98 3.73 -9.07 -0.33
C TYR A 98 4.36 -9.29 1.05
N ALA A 99 5.23 -10.29 1.19
CA ALA A 99 5.80 -10.67 2.48
C ALA A 99 7.30 -10.92 2.34
N SER A 100 8.10 -10.18 3.12
CA SER A 100 9.56 -10.33 3.16
C SER A 100 10.06 -10.29 4.60
N LYS A 101 11.15 -11.03 4.85
CA LYS A 101 11.87 -11.01 6.12
C LYS A 101 13.03 -10.03 6.01
N LEU A 102 13.03 -9.02 6.87
CA LEU A 102 14.03 -7.96 6.93
C LEU A 102 15.03 -8.21 8.06
N CYS A 103 16.29 -7.80 7.88
CA CYS A 103 17.29 -7.72 8.95
C CYS A 103 17.90 -6.31 9.00
N LYS A 104 18.25 -5.83 10.19
CA LYS A 104 18.95 -4.56 10.35
C LYS A 104 20.33 -4.65 9.69
N TYR A 105 20.72 -3.59 8.98
CA TYR A 105 22.07 -3.47 8.42
C TYR A 105 22.97 -2.88 9.50
N TYR A 106 23.73 -3.73 10.18
CA TYR A 106 24.78 -3.29 11.10
C TYR A 106 26.14 -3.51 10.43
N VAL A 107 26.94 -2.45 10.33
CA VAL A 107 28.39 -2.52 10.04
C VAL A 107 29.11 -2.68 11.36
#